data_AF-A0A933ZP10-F1
#
_entry.id   AF-A0A933ZP10-F1
#
_cell.length_a   1.000
_cell.length_b   1.000
_cell.length_c   1.000
_cell.angle_alpha   90.00
_cell.angle_beta   90.00
_cell.angle_gamma   90.00
#
_symmetry.space_group_name_H-M   'P 1'
#
loop_
_entity.id
_entity.type
_entity.pdbx_description
1 polymer ?
#
loop_
_entity_poly.entity_id
_entity_poly.type
_entity_poly.pdbx_seq_one_letter_code
_entity_poly.pdbx_strand_id
1 'polypeptide(L)'
;MNRLLSWRGHPFLALPARLYLAAIFLIACWHKLLDPQAFALDIATYQILPTSLVNLMAIVLPWLELVTAAMLLSGLRVRAASLLIAGMMAMFLIAILIALGRGLEMSCGCFASQGAAEDPISWKTVVRDGVWLLLALYVLVFDSRPLGIERLVSAVRRRAAQE
;
A
#
# COMPACT_ATOMS: atom_id res chain seq x y z
N MET A 1 -20.98 12.71 -16.97
CA MET A 1 -20.10 11.70 -16.35
C MET A 1 -19.12 11.11 -17.36
N ASN A 2 -17.92 11.61 -17.63
CA ASN A 2 -17.27 12.92 -17.41
C ASN A 2 -16.09 12.99 -18.41
N ARG A 3 -16.02 14.03 -19.25
CA ARG A 3 -14.90 14.28 -20.20
C ARG A 3 -13.51 14.35 -19.52
N LEU A 4 -13.47 14.54 -18.20
CA LEU A 4 -12.27 14.49 -17.35
C LEU A 4 -11.65 13.08 -17.22
N LEU A 5 -12.46 12.02 -17.33
CA LEU A 5 -12.00 10.63 -17.22
C LEU A 5 -11.35 10.11 -18.52
N SER A 6 -11.62 10.77 -19.65
CA SER A 6 -11.16 10.35 -20.99
C SER A 6 -9.87 11.04 -21.44
N TRP A 7 -9.18 11.77 -20.55
CA TRP A 7 -7.96 12.48 -20.92
C TRP A 7 -6.81 11.51 -21.18
N ARG A 8 -6.22 11.58 -22.38
CA ARG A 8 -5.19 10.66 -22.88
C ARG A 8 -3.87 10.68 -22.07
N GLY A 9 -3.68 11.66 -21.18
CA GLY A 9 -2.49 11.81 -20.33
C GLY A 9 -2.53 11.03 -19.00
N HIS A 10 -3.70 10.56 -18.54
CA HIS A 10 -3.82 9.80 -17.28
C HIS A 10 -2.89 8.58 -17.17
N PRO A 11 -2.65 7.77 -18.22
CA PRO A 11 -1.74 6.62 -18.14
C PRO A 11 -0.28 7.03 -17.85
N PHE A 12 0.13 8.22 -18.29
CA PHE A 12 1.49 8.72 -18.09
C PHE A 12 1.70 9.35 -16.71
N LEU A 13 0.65 9.93 -16.10
CA LEU A 13 0.69 10.40 -14.71
C LEU A 13 0.45 9.26 -13.70
N ALA A 14 -0.38 8.28 -14.05
CA ALA A 14 -0.65 7.12 -13.21
C ALA A 14 0.59 6.21 -13.07
N LEU A 15 1.42 6.09 -14.11
CA LEU A 15 2.64 5.28 -14.09
C LEU A 15 3.63 5.67 -12.98
N PRO A 16 4.11 6.92 -12.88
CA PRO A 16 5.03 7.32 -11.82
C PRO A 16 4.39 7.23 -10.43
N ALA A 17 3.10 7.58 -10.29
CA ALA A 17 2.37 7.40 -9.03
C ALA A 17 2.33 5.92 -8.60
N ARG A 18 2.12 5.02 -9.56
CA ARG A 18 2.08 3.58 -9.36
C ARG A 18 3.44 3.02 -8.97
N LEU A 19 4.50 3.42 -9.66
CA LEU A 19 5.87 3.01 -9.34
C LEU A 19 6.30 3.54 -7.96
N TYR A 20 5.92 4.76 -7.62
CA TYR A 20 6.20 5.37 -6.32
C TYR A 20 5.50 4.61 -5.18
N LEU A 21 4.19 4.33 -5.31
CA LEU A 21 3.45 3.54 -4.32
C LEU A 21 4.01 2.12 -4.19
N ALA A 22 4.36 1.48 -5.30
CA ALA A 22 4.98 0.16 -5.28
C ALA A 22 6.32 0.18 -4.54
N ALA A 23 7.17 1.18 -4.80
CA ALA A 23 8.46 1.32 -4.13
C ALA A 23 8.29 1.51 -2.61
N ILE A 24 7.36 2.37 -2.17
CA ILE A 24 7.08 2.58 -0.75
C ILE A 24 6.67 1.28 -0.08
N PHE A 25 5.72 0.55 -0.66
CA PHE A 25 5.24 -0.70 -0.06
C PHE A 25 6.31 -1.79 -0.06
N LEU A 26 7.16 -1.87 -1.08
CA LEU A 26 8.29 -2.80 -1.11
C LEU A 26 9.31 -2.49 0.00
N ILE A 27 9.63 -1.20 0.18
CA ILE A 27 10.52 -0.77 1.25
C ILE A 27 9.87 -1.08 2.62
N ALA A 28 8.61 -0.73 2.81
CA ALA A 28 7.89 -0.98 4.06
C ALA A 28 7.81 -2.48 4.41
N CYS A 29 7.48 -3.34 3.44
CA CYS A 29 7.37 -4.78 3.68
C CYS A 29 8.73 -5.42 3.95
N TRP A 30 9.80 -4.95 3.30
CA TRP A 30 11.15 -5.46 3.51
C TRP A 30 11.57 -5.33 4.98
N HIS A 31 11.35 -4.15 5.58
CA HIS A 31 11.67 -3.90 6.97
C HIS A 31 10.87 -4.79 7.93
N LYS A 32 9.59 -5.01 7.65
CA LYS A 32 8.71 -5.88 8.46
C LYS A 32 9.06 -7.36 8.33
N LEU A 33 9.62 -7.77 7.19
CA LEU A 33 10.02 -9.16 6.95
C LEU A 33 11.39 -9.49 7.57
N LEU A 34 12.26 -8.49 7.72
CA LEU A 34 13.54 -8.63 8.41
C LEU A 34 13.37 -8.85 9.91
N ASP A 35 12.44 -8.13 10.54
CA ASP A 35 12.13 -8.28 11.97
C ASP A 35 10.62 -8.38 12.23
N PRO A 36 10.02 -9.57 12.01
CA PRO A 36 8.61 -9.78 12.28
C PRO A 36 8.27 -9.73 13.77
N GLN A 37 9.25 -9.92 14.67
CA GLN A 37 9.03 -9.86 16.11
C GLN A 37 8.86 -8.42 16.57
N ALA A 38 9.72 -7.50 16.11
CA ALA A 38 9.54 -6.07 16.35
C ALA A 38 8.19 -5.59 15.80
N PHE A 39 7.85 -5.98 14.57
CA PHE A 39 6.56 -5.59 13.98
C PHE A 39 5.34 -6.14 14.76
N ALA A 40 5.43 -7.36 15.32
CA ALA A 40 4.40 -7.91 16.19
C ALA A 40 4.24 -7.09 17.49
N LEU A 41 5.34 -6.62 18.08
CA LEU A 41 5.30 -5.74 19.26
C LEU A 41 4.67 -4.39 18.92
N ASP A 42 4.97 -3.83 17.75
CA ASP A 42 4.35 -2.59 17.28
C ASP A 42 2.84 -2.78 17.11
N ILE A 43 2.39 -3.87 16.48
CA ILE A 43 0.96 -4.21 16.36
C ILE A 43 0.31 -4.38 17.74
N ALA A 44 0.96 -5.05 18.68
CA ALA A 44 0.44 -5.25 20.03
C ALA A 44 0.29 -3.92 20.78
N THR A 45 1.20 -2.97 20.56
CA THR A 45 1.20 -1.64 21.20
C THR A 45 -0.05 -0.83 20.83
N TYR A 46 -0.61 -1.03 19.63
CA TYR A 46 -1.89 -0.38 19.26
C TYR A 46 -3.05 -0.79 20.17
N GLN A 47 -3.00 -1.96 20.82
CA GLN A 47 -4.09 -2.51 21.64
C GLN A 47 -5.45 -2.50 20.90
N ILE A 48 -5.42 -2.86 19.61
CA ILE A 48 -6.62 -2.97 18.74
C ILE A 48 -6.98 -4.45 18.53
N LEU A 49 -5.98 -5.31 18.31
CA LEU A 49 -6.18 -6.74 18.09
C LEU A 49 -5.89 -7.55 19.36
N PRO A 50 -6.57 -8.70 19.56
CA PRO A 50 -6.23 -9.63 20.62
C PRO A 50 -4.87 -10.29 20.32
N THR A 51 -4.14 -10.66 21.37
CA THR A 51 -2.76 -11.19 21.28
C THR A 51 -2.63 -12.41 20.36
N SER A 52 -3.66 -13.25 20.26
CA SER A 52 -3.66 -14.43 19.35
C SER A 52 -3.60 -14.06 17.87
N LEU A 53 -4.14 -12.89 17.49
CA LEU A 53 -4.18 -12.40 16.11
C LEU A 53 -2.96 -11.54 15.75
N VAL A 54 -2.22 -11.02 16.74
CA VAL A 54 -1.04 -10.16 16.53
C VAL A 54 0.01 -10.87 15.68
N ASN A 55 0.41 -12.10 16.06
CA ASN A 55 1.42 -12.86 15.33
C ASN A 55 0.97 -13.21 13.91
N LEU A 56 -0.31 -13.55 13.74
CA LEU A 56 -0.87 -13.85 12.42
C LEU A 56 -0.82 -12.60 11.52
N MET A 57 -1.22 -11.44 12.06
CA MET A 57 -1.18 -10.19 11.33
C MET A 57 0.25 -9.76 10.98
N ALA A 58 1.19 -9.92 11.92
CA ALA A 58 2.60 -9.59 11.72
C ALA A 58 3.24 -10.39 10.58
N ILE A 59 2.77 -11.62 10.34
CA ILE A 59 3.24 -12.46 9.23
C ILE A 59 2.48 -12.15 7.94
N VAL A 60 1.14 -12.17 7.98
CA VAL A 60 0.31 -12.08 6.75
C VAL A 60 0.42 -10.71 6.10
N LEU A 61 0.46 -9.65 6.89
CA LEU A 61 0.39 -8.29 6.38
C LEU A 61 1.61 -7.95 5.49
N PRO A 62 2.87 -8.18 5.89
CA PRO A 62 4.03 -7.92 5.03
C PRO A 62 4.00 -8.72 3.71
N TRP A 63 3.50 -9.96 3.73
CA TRP A 63 3.33 -10.74 2.50
C TRP A 63 2.27 -10.12 1.56
N LEU A 64 1.17 -9.60 2.12
CA LEU A 64 0.17 -8.87 1.33
C LEU A 64 0.75 -7.59 0.74
N GLU A 65 1.54 -6.83 1.51
CA GLU A 65 2.24 -5.63 1.01
C GLU A 65 3.17 -5.98 -0.15
N LEU A 66 3.97 -7.04 0.00
CA LEU A 66 4.92 -7.48 -1.02
C LEU A 66 4.22 -7.91 -2.31
N VAL A 67 3.19 -8.76 -2.20
CA VAL A 67 2.45 -9.26 -3.37
C VAL A 67 1.72 -8.12 -4.08
N THR A 68 1.04 -7.24 -3.33
CA THR A 68 0.31 -6.12 -3.93
C THR A 68 1.25 -5.12 -4.58
N ALA A 69 2.40 -4.82 -3.97
CA ALA A 69 3.42 -3.95 -4.55
C ALA A 69 4.04 -4.56 -5.81
N ALA A 70 4.33 -5.87 -5.83
CA ALA A 70 4.83 -6.57 -7.01
C ALA A 70 3.82 -6.58 -8.16
N MET A 71 2.53 -6.77 -7.87
CA MET A 71 1.44 -6.66 -8.85
C MET A 71 1.33 -5.23 -9.41
N LEU A 72 1.47 -4.24 -8.53
CA LEU A 72 1.44 -2.83 -8.90
C LEU A 72 2.66 -2.45 -9.77
N LEU A 73 3.85 -2.95 -9.44
CA LEU A 73 5.09 -2.74 -10.18
C LEU A 73 5.06 -3.38 -11.58
N SER A 74 4.66 -4.66 -11.65
CA SER A 74 4.53 -5.42 -12.91
C SER A 74 3.38 -4.92 -13.79
N GLY A 75 2.46 -4.14 -13.23
CA GLY A 75 1.27 -3.68 -13.92
C GLY A 75 0.26 -4.79 -14.18
N LEU A 76 0.23 -5.82 -13.32
CA LEU A 76 -0.70 -6.94 -13.40
C LEU A 76 -1.90 -6.71 -12.47
N ARG A 77 -3.12 -6.69 -13.01
CA ARG A 77 -4.36 -6.46 -12.24
C ARG A 77 -4.26 -5.22 -11.36
N VAL A 78 -3.78 -4.11 -11.92
CA VAL A 78 -3.46 -2.87 -11.20
C VAL A 78 -4.62 -2.36 -10.35
N ARG A 79 -5.86 -2.47 -10.83
CA ARG A 79 -7.04 -2.07 -10.05
C ARG A 79 -7.21 -2.86 -8.77
N ALA A 80 -7.03 -4.18 -8.81
CA ALA A 80 -7.14 -5.03 -7.63
C ALA A 80 -6.00 -4.73 -6.64
N ALA A 81 -4.76 -4.58 -7.14
CA ALA A 81 -3.61 -4.22 -6.32
C ALA A 81 -3.77 -2.82 -5.67
N SER A 82 -4.27 -1.83 -6.42
CA SER A 82 -4.51 -0.47 -5.92
C SER A 82 -5.61 -0.44 -4.86
N LEU A 83 -6.67 -1.25 -5.03
CA LEU A 83 -7.73 -1.38 -4.03
C LEU A 83 -7.20 -1.96 -2.72
N LEU A 84 -6.36 -3.00 -2.80
CA LEU A 84 -5.73 -3.59 -1.62
C LEU A 84 -4.78 -2.60 -0.93
N ILE A 85 -3.94 -1.90 -1.68
CA ILE A 85 -3.04 -0.86 -1.15
C ILE A 85 -3.84 0.26 -0.46
N ALA A 86 -4.92 0.75 -1.09
CA ALA A 86 -5.78 1.76 -0.50
C ALA A 86 -6.46 1.25 0.79
N GLY A 87 -6.92 0.00 0.81
CA GLY A 87 -7.48 -0.63 2.01
C GLY A 87 -6.48 -0.74 3.15
N MET A 88 -5.24 -1.16 2.85
CA MET A 88 -4.16 -1.26 3.83
C MET A 88 -3.75 0.13 4.35
N MET A 89 -3.61 1.12 3.47
CA MET A 89 -3.35 2.51 3.89
C MET A 89 -4.46 3.07 4.76
N ALA A 90 -5.74 2.84 4.42
CA ALA A 90 -6.85 3.27 5.25
C ALA A 90 -6.82 2.61 6.64
N MET A 91 -6.51 1.31 6.71
CA MET A 91 -6.37 0.59 7.97
C MET A 91 -5.24 1.15 8.83
N PHE A 92 -4.05 1.42 8.24
CA PHE A 92 -2.94 2.03 8.96
C PHE A 92 -3.24 3.45 9.43
N LEU A 93 -3.89 4.25 8.59
CA LEU A 93 -4.30 5.61 8.94
C LEU A 93 -5.26 5.61 10.13
N ILE A 94 -6.24 4.70 10.15
CA ILE A 94 -7.16 4.54 11.28
C ILE A 94 -6.38 4.12 12.54
N ALA A 95 -5.46 3.16 12.43
CA ALA A 95 -4.65 2.72 13.57
C ALA A 95 -3.82 3.87 14.16
N ILE A 96 -3.20 4.69 13.30
CA ILE A 96 -2.42 5.88 13.69
C ILE A 96 -3.32 6.94 14.36
N LEU A 97 -4.51 7.19 13.82
CA LEU A 97 -5.46 8.15 14.43
C LEU A 97 -5.92 7.69 15.82
N ILE A 98 -6.20 6.39 15.99
CA ILE A 98 -6.54 5.81 17.29
C ILE A 98 -5.36 5.96 18.26
N ALA A 99 -4.14 5.69 17.79
CA ALA A 99 -2.93 5.83 18.61
C ALA A 99 -2.68 7.27 19.08
N LEU A 100 -2.82 8.25 18.19
CA LEU A 100 -2.73 9.67 18.51
C LEU A 100 -3.80 10.08 19.52
N GLY A 101 -5.03 9.61 19.36
CA GLY A 101 -6.12 9.87 20.31
C GLY A 101 -5.89 9.24 21.70
N ARG A 102 -5.09 8.17 21.77
CA ARG A 102 -4.69 7.50 23.02
C ARG A 102 -3.39 8.05 23.62
N GLY A 103 -2.69 8.95 22.91
CA GLY A 103 -1.38 9.47 23.34
C GLY A 103 -0.28 8.40 23.39
N LEU A 104 -0.35 7.38 22.54
CA LEU A 104 0.67 6.33 22.48
C LEU A 104 1.96 6.88 21.82
N GLU A 105 3.08 6.79 22.52
CA GLU A 105 4.40 7.11 21.98
C GLU A 105 5.02 5.87 21.31
N MET A 106 4.83 5.74 20.00
CA MET A 106 5.41 4.66 19.21
C MET A 106 5.79 5.13 17.79
N SER A 107 6.51 4.29 17.04
CA SER A 107 6.94 4.56 15.66
C SER A 107 5.78 4.37 14.66
N CYS A 108 5.87 5.05 13.51
CA CYS A 108 4.90 4.86 12.43
C CYS A 108 4.91 3.41 11.91
N GLY A 109 3.74 2.77 11.81
CA GLY A 109 3.60 1.36 11.39
C GLY A 109 4.11 1.01 9.98
N CYS A 110 4.38 1.99 9.11
CA CYS A 110 5.05 1.79 7.81
C CYS A 110 6.57 1.59 7.95
N PHE A 111 7.16 2.13 9.02
CA PHE A 111 8.61 2.13 9.31
C PHE A 111 8.86 1.62 10.73
N ALA A 112 8.05 0.65 11.16
CA ALA A 112 7.94 0.21 12.54
C ALA A 112 9.32 -0.18 13.15
N SER A 113 10.27 -0.62 12.30
CA SER A 113 11.65 -0.99 12.66
C SER A 113 12.69 0.16 12.75
N GLN A 114 12.34 1.43 12.47
CA GLN A 114 13.31 2.55 12.58
C GLN A 114 13.39 3.14 14.00
N GLY A 115 12.65 2.59 14.96
CA GLY A 115 12.64 3.05 16.35
C GLY A 115 11.81 4.32 16.53
N ALA A 116 11.09 4.41 17.65
CA ALA A 116 10.25 5.58 17.98
C ALA A 116 11.03 6.90 18.13
N ALA A 117 12.37 6.83 18.22
CA ALA A 117 13.25 7.98 18.36
C ALA A 117 13.51 8.72 17.03
N GLU A 118 13.44 8.04 15.88
CA GLU A 118 13.74 8.69 14.59
C GLU A 118 12.50 9.32 13.94
N ASP A 119 11.30 8.77 14.17
CA ASP A 119 10.07 9.25 13.54
C ASP A 119 8.82 8.98 14.43
N PRO A 120 8.60 9.79 15.50
CA PRO A 120 7.44 9.64 16.36
C PRO A 120 6.15 9.90 15.58
N ILE A 121 5.09 9.14 15.89
CA ILE A 121 3.77 9.37 15.31
C ILE A 121 3.33 10.80 15.59
N SER A 122 3.08 11.56 14.53
CA SER A 122 2.66 12.96 14.61
C SER A 122 1.58 13.27 13.58
N TRP A 123 1.02 14.48 13.64
CA TRP A 123 0.06 14.94 12.62
C TRP A 123 0.66 14.97 11.21
N LYS A 124 1.99 15.08 11.09
CA LYS A 124 2.69 14.98 9.80
C LYS A 124 2.57 13.58 9.20
N THR A 125 2.63 12.54 10.05
CA THR A 125 2.44 11.13 9.67
C THR A 125 1.04 10.92 9.08
N VAL A 126 0.02 11.45 9.74
CA VAL A 126 -1.38 11.40 9.28
C VAL A 126 -1.54 12.05 7.90
N VAL A 127 -0.97 13.24 7.70
CA VAL A 127 -1.04 13.95 6.42
C VAL A 127 -0.32 13.18 5.32
N ARG A 128 0.89 12.67 5.59
CA ARG A 128 1.67 11.85 4.64
C ARG A 128 0.89 10.61 4.20
N ASP A 129 0.40 9.84 5.16
CA ASP A 129 -0.32 8.60 4.88
C ASP A 129 -1.67 8.90 4.19
N GLY A 130 -2.31 10.02 4.53
CA GLY A 130 -3.49 10.54 3.82
C GLY A 130 -3.20 10.91 2.36
N VAL A 131 -2.04 11.52 2.07
CA VAL A 131 -1.60 11.82 0.70
C VAL A 131 -1.35 10.53 -0.08
N TRP A 132 -0.71 9.53 0.53
CA TRP A 132 -0.50 8.22 -0.10
C TRP A 132 -1.82 7.48 -0.36
N LEU A 133 -2.79 7.56 0.55
CA LEU A 133 -4.13 7.03 0.35
C LEU A 133 -4.84 7.71 -0.83
N LEU A 134 -4.80 9.04 -0.90
CA LEU A 134 -5.35 9.80 -2.03
C LEU A 134 -4.69 9.42 -3.36
N LEU A 135 -3.37 9.21 -3.35
CA LEU A 135 -2.62 8.76 -4.52
C LEU A 135 -3.06 7.35 -4.96
N ALA A 136 -3.27 6.43 -4.01
CA ALA A 136 -3.76 5.09 -4.30
C ALA A 136 -5.19 5.11 -4.88
N LEU A 137 -6.07 5.95 -4.34
CA LEU A 137 -7.41 6.18 -4.88
C LEU A 137 -7.38 6.81 -6.28
N TYR A 138 -6.45 7.74 -6.52
CA TYR A 138 -6.24 8.33 -7.83
C TYR A 138 -5.83 7.24 -8.86
N VAL A 139 -4.86 6.39 -8.53
CA VAL A 139 -4.47 5.26 -9.41
C VAL A 139 -5.66 4.31 -9.64
N LEU A 140 -6.44 4.00 -8.60
CA LEU A 140 -7.61 3.12 -8.70
C LEU A 140 -8.68 3.64 -9.67
N VAL A 141 -8.97 4.95 -9.63
CA VAL A 141 -10.02 5.57 -10.44
C VAL A 141 -9.56 5.88 -11.86
N PHE A 142 -8.32 6.37 -12.02
CA PHE A 142 -7.84 6.90 -13.30
C PHE A 142 -7.00 5.90 -14.13
N ASP A 143 -6.45 4.83 -13.54
CA ASP A 143 -5.73 3.80 -14.29
C ASP A 143 -6.69 2.78 -14.94
N SER A 144 -7.42 3.25 -15.96
CA SER A 144 -8.35 2.43 -16.73
C SER A 144 -7.71 1.65 -17.88
N ARG A 145 -6.43 1.88 -18.16
CA ARG A 145 -5.64 1.20 -19.21
C ARG A 145 -4.20 1.04 -18.74
N PRO A 146 -3.92 0.12 -17.80
CA PRO A 146 -2.58 -0.03 -17.26
C PRO A 146 -1.60 -0.34 -18.39
N LEU A 147 -0.64 0.56 -18.57
CA LEU A 147 0.56 0.30 -19.35
C LEU A 147 1.44 -0.63 -18.48
N GLY A 148 1.68 -1.85 -18.96
CA GLY A 148 2.38 -2.90 -18.20
C GLY A 148 2.29 -4.27 -18.86
N ILE A 149 2.71 -5.32 -18.14
CA ILE A 149 2.73 -6.71 -18.62
C ILE A 149 1.32 -7.18 -19.01
N GLU A 150 0.27 -6.63 -18.39
CA GLU A 150 -1.12 -6.94 -18.74
C GLU A 150 -1.48 -6.62 -20.20
N ARG A 151 -0.87 -5.60 -20.81
CA ARG A 151 -1.00 -5.31 -22.24
C ARG A 151 -0.33 -6.36 -23.12
N LEU A 152 0.83 -6.86 -22.70
CA LEU A 152 1.58 -7.89 -23.43
C LEU A 152 0.88 -9.25 -23.31
N VAL A 153 0.48 -9.64 -22.10
CA VAL A 153 -0.26 -10.89 -21.82
C VAL A 153 -1.61 -10.91 -22.55
N SER A 154 -2.37 -9.80 -22.54
CA SER A 154 -3.63 -9.73 -23.28
C SER A 154 -3.43 -9.73 -24.80
N ALA A 155 -2.33 -9.17 -25.31
CA ALA A 155 -1.99 -9.26 -26.73
C ALA A 155 -1.61 -10.70 -27.14
N VAL A 156 -0.80 -11.40 -26.34
CA VAL A 156 -0.42 -12.81 -26.59
C VAL A 156 -1.64 -13.73 -26.50
N ARG A 157 -2.49 -13.55 -25.48
CA ARG A 157 -3.70 -14.37 -25.29
C ARG A 157 -4.73 -14.18 -26.40
N ARG A 158 -4.83 -12.98 -26.98
CA ARG A 158 -5.69 -12.73 -28.15
C ARG A 158 -5.16 -13.41 -29.41
N ARG A 159 -3.84 -13.45 -29.61
CA ARG A 159 -3.23 -14.17 -30.73
C ARG A 159 -3.43 -15.68 -30.61
N ALA A 160 -3.21 -16.24 -29.43
CA ALA A 160 -3.40 -17.67 -29.16
C ALA A 160 -4.88 -18.13 -29.19
N ALA A 161 -5.85 -17.23 -29.19
CA ALA A 161 -7.28 -17.54 -29.33
C ALA A 161 -7.79 -17.36 -30.77
N GLN A 162 -6.93 -16.93 -31.69
CA GLN A 162 -7.22 -16.75 -33.12
C GLN A 162 -6.58 -17.82 -34.00
N GLU A 163 -5.77 -18.70 -33.41
CA GLU A 163 -5.21 -19.93 -33.99
C GLU A 163 -6.04 -21.13 -33.54
#